data_AF-A0A6S7KJ88-F1
#
_entry.id   AF-A0A6S7KJ88-F1
#
_cell.length_a   1.000
_cell.length_b   1.000
_cell.length_c   1.000
_cell.angle_alpha   90.00
_cell.angle_beta   90.00
_cell.angle_gamma   90.00
#
_symmetry.space_group_name_H-M   'P 1'
#
loop_
_entity.id
_entity.type
_entity.pdbx_description
1 polymer ?
#
loop_
_entity_poly.entity_id
_entity_poly.type
_entity_poly.pdbx_seq_one_letter_code
_entity_poly.pdbx_strand_id
1 'polypeptide(L)'
;PFTTQEISKYINTKITVIYNYFSENYGFVDINNNKVFESKYKSASAKDLRKVLKKLKSDNGNLMEIKFVAKKLRNRLRTRADTDQQHADMNA
;
A
#
# COMPACT_ATOMS: atom_id res chain seq x y z
N PRO A 1 11.39 30.12 -34.79
CA PRO A 1 11.53 29.99 -33.32
C PRO A 1 10.21 29.58 -32.67
N PHE A 2 10.23 28.57 -31.81
CA PHE A 2 9.04 28.20 -31.04
C PHE A 2 8.69 29.30 -30.04
N THR A 3 7.40 29.55 -29.88
CA THR A 3 6.89 30.45 -28.86
C THR A 3 6.97 29.79 -27.49
N THR A 4 7.06 30.61 -26.45
CA THR A 4 7.06 30.13 -25.06
C THR A 4 5.80 29.31 -24.74
N GLN A 5 4.66 29.64 -25.37
CA GLN A 5 3.41 28.88 -25.21
C GLN A 5 3.50 27.47 -25.80
N GLU A 6 4.11 27.31 -26.97
CA GLU A 6 4.27 25.99 -27.61
C GLU A 6 5.20 25.10 -26.79
N ILE A 7 6.26 25.67 -26.21
CA ILE A 7 7.19 24.95 -25.32
C ILE A 7 6.46 24.49 -24.05
N SER A 8 5.71 25.37 -23.39
CA SER A 8 4.93 25.02 -22.20
C SER A 8 3.88 23.95 -22.48
N LYS A 9 3.19 24.03 -23.63
CA LYS A 9 2.22 23.01 -24.04
C LYS A 9 2.89 21.66 -24.23
N TYR A 10 4.02 21.62 -24.91
CA TYR A 10 4.79 20.38 -25.11
C TYR A 10 5.25 19.75 -23.80
N ILE A 11 5.80 20.56 -22.87
CA ILE A 11 6.23 20.09 -21.54
C ILE A 11 5.05 19.49 -20.78
N ASN A 12 3.91 20.19 -20.73
CA ASN A 12 2.73 19.70 -20.03
C ASN A 12 2.20 18.39 -20.62
N THR A 13 2.20 18.24 -21.95
CA THR A 13 1.82 16.99 -22.59
C THR A 13 2.74 15.84 -22.18
N LYS A 14 4.06 16.06 -22.13
CA LYS A 14 5.02 15.03 -21.69
C LYS A 14 4.85 14.67 -20.23
N ILE A 15 4.64 15.66 -19.36
CA ILE A 15 4.33 15.46 -17.94
C ILE A 15 3.09 14.57 -17.78
N THR A 16 2.00 14.86 -18.49
CA THR A 16 0.78 14.04 -18.44
C THR A 16 1.02 12.60 -18.88
N VAL A 17 1.78 12.38 -19.95
CA VAL A 17 2.11 11.02 -20.43
C VAL A 17 2.90 10.24 -19.37
N ILE A 18 3.89 10.89 -18.75
CA ILE A 18 4.70 10.28 -17.68
C ILE A 18 3.79 9.95 -16.48
N TYR A 19 2.97 10.90 -16.04
CA TYR A 19 2.04 10.66 -14.93
C TYR A 19 1.03 9.56 -15.23
N ASN A 20 0.48 9.50 -16.44
CA ASN A 20 -0.43 8.43 -16.84
C ASN A 20 0.28 7.08 -16.84
N TYR A 21 1.47 6.98 -17.42
CA TYR A 21 2.26 5.75 -17.39
C TYR A 21 2.54 5.30 -15.96
N PHE A 22 2.99 6.21 -15.08
CA PHE A 22 3.23 5.86 -13.69
C PHE A 22 1.94 5.55 -12.93
N SER A 23 0.83 6.23 -13.22
CA SER A 23 -0.48 5.98 -12.64
C SER A 23 -1.02 4.59 -13.02
N GLU A 24 -0.93 4.22 -14.30
CA GLU A 24 -1.45 2.97 -14.82
C GLU A 24 -0.59 1.76 -14.41
N ASN A 25 0.74 1.93 -14.38
CA ASN A 25 1.66 0.82 -14.12
C ASN A 25 2.08 0.73 -12.64
N TYR A 26 2.06 1.85 -11.92
CA TYR A 26 2.57 1.95 -10.55
C TYR A 26 1.65 2.76 -9.61
N GLY A 27 0.59 3.38 -10.14
CA GLY A 27 -0.31 4.26 -9.42
C GLY A 27 -1.16 3.45 -8.47
N PHE A 28 -1.73 4.19 -7.51
CA PHE A 28 -2.37 3.69 -6.30
C PHE A 28 -2.99 2.32 -6.49
N VAL A 29 -2.32 1.30 -5.93
CA VAL A 29 -2.96 0.02 -5.67
C VAL A 29 -4.15 0.37 -4.80
N ASP A 30 -5.36 0.21 -5.31
CA ASP A 30 -6.56 0.26 -4.48
C ASP A 30 -6.53 -0.97 -3.58
N ILE A 31 -5.72 -0.89 -2.52
CA ILE A 31 -5.51 -1.98 -1.55
C ILE A 31 -6.87 -2.36 -0.93
N ASN A 32 -7.86 -1.48 -0.98
CA ASN A 32 -9.18 -1.70 -0.42
C ASN A 32 -10.05 -2.65 -1.28
N ASN A 33 -9.71 -2.90 -2.54
CA ASN A 33 -10.54 -3.71 -3.44
C ASN A 33 -9.95 -5.06 -3.84
N ASN A 34 -8.85 -5.50 -3.22
CA ASN A 34 -8.25 -6.79 -3.56
C ASN A 34 -8.92 -7.94 -2.78
N LYS A 35 -10.15 -8.31 -3.21
CA LYS A 35 -10.98 -9.38 -2.61
C LYS A 35 -10.23 -10.71 -2.44
N VAL A 36 -9.29 -10.99 -3.34
CA VAL A 36 -8.43 -12.19 -3.30
C VAL A 36 -7.53 -12.19 -2.06
N PHE A 37 -6.77 -11.11 -1.84
CA PHE A 37 -5.90 -11.00 -0.67
C PHE A 37 -6.69 -10.81 0.62
N GLU A 38 -7.85 -10.14 0.57
CA GLU A 38 -8.70 -9.99 1.74
C GLU A 38 -9.19 -11.34 2.25
N SER A 39 -9.66 -12.21 1.35
CA SER A 39 -10.05 -13.59 1.67
C SER A 39 -8.86 -14.41 2.19
N LYS A 40 -7.72 -14.39 1.47
CA LYS A 40 -6.50 -15.14 1.81
C LYS A 40 -5.96 -14.80 3.21
N TYR A 41 -6.06 -13.54 3.62
CA TYR A 41 -5.45 -13.05 4.87
C TYR A 41 -6.48 -12.64 5.93
N LYS A 42 -7.76 -13.01 5.77
CA LYS A 42 -8.85 -12.59 6.69
C LYS A 42 -8.57 -13.00 8.14
N SER A 43 -8.20 -14.26 8.36
CA SER A 43 -7.96 -14.86 9.68
C SER A 43 -6.49 -14.79 10.13
N ALA A 44 -5.58 -14.25 9.32
CA ALA A 44 -4.16 -14.25 9.63
C ALA A 44 -3.84 -13.39 10.87
N SER A 45 -3.07 -13.94 11.82
CA SER A 45 -2.62 -13.19 12.99
C SER A 45 -1.50 -12.20 12.62
N ALA A 46 -1.21 -11.25 13.51
CA ALA A 46 -0.08 -10.33 13.31
C ALA A 46 1.27 -11.07 13.19
N LYS A 47 1.41 -12.23 13.84
CA LYS A 47 2.62 -13.08 13.75
C LYS A 47 2.73 -13.73 12.38
N ASP A 48 1.61 -14.22 11.84
CA ASP A 48 1.57 -14.85 10.53
C ASP A 48 1.81 -13.83 9.42
N LEU A 49 1.19 -12.65 9.52
CA LEU A 49 1.39 -11.55 8.59
C LEU A 49 2.87 -11.10 8.54
N ARG A 50 3.59 -11.09 9.67
CA ARG A 50 5.04 -10.81 9.68
C ARG A 50 5.84 -11.89 8.94
N LYS A 51 5.55 -13.17 9.18
CA LYS A 51 6.25 -14.29 8.51
C LYS A 51 6.03 -14.24 7.00
N VAL A 52 4.78 -14.07 6.58
CA VAL A 52 4.41 -13.94 5.16
C VAL A 52 5.09 -12.74 4.53
N LEU A 53 5.06 -11.57 5.19
CA LEU A 53 5.71 -10.37 4.66
C LEU A 53 7.22 -10.54 4.49
N LYS A 54 7.89 -11.20 5.44
CA LYS A 54 9.32 -11.48 5.36
C LYS A 54 9.64 -12.36 4.15
N LYS A 55 8.85 -13.43 3.97
CA LYS A 55 9.00 -14.36 2.84
C LYS A 55 8.73 -13.67 1.50
N LEU A 56 7.64 -12.92 1.38
CA LEU A 56 7.32 -12.21 0.14
C LEU A 56 8.43 -11.22 -0.26
N LYS A 57 9.11 -10.59 0.71
CA LYS A 57 10.23 -9.69 0.42
C LYS A 57 11.52 -10.42 0.05
N SER A 58 11.82 -11.57 0.68
CA SER A 58 13.01 -12.35 0.32
C SER A 58 12.89 -12.96 -1.06
N ASP A 59 11.68 -13.35 -1.46
CA ASP A 59 11.43 -14.11 -2.68
C ASP A 59 11.12 -13.20 -3.88
N ASN A 60 11.28 -11.88 -3.76
CA ASN A 60 10.82 -10.87 -4.73
C ASN A 60 9.36 -11.11 -5.18
N GLY A 61 8.50 -11.45 -4.20
CA GLY A 61 7.10 -11.79 -4.41
C GLY A 61 6.27 -10.61 -4.93
N ASN A 62 4.99 -10.90 -5.20
CA ASN A 62 4.07 -9.95 -5.80
C ASN A 62 4.00 -8.63 -4.99
N LEU A 63 4.33 -7.50 -5.65
CA LEU A 63 4.39 -6.19 -5.01
C LEU A 63 3.05 -5.74 -4.42
N MET A 64 1.93 -6.08 -5.06
CA MET A 64 0.59 -5.75 -4.54
C MET A 64 0.30 -6.53 -3.26
N GLU A 65 0.67 -7.81 -3.22
CA GLU A 65 0.52 -8.65 -2.04
C GLU A 65 1.39 -8.16 -0.88
N ILE A 66 2.64 -7.77 -1.16
CA ILE A 66 3.55 -7.15 -0.18
C ILE A 66 2.92 -5.89 0.41
N LYS A 67 2.42 -4.98 -0.43
CA LYS A 67 1.77 -3.73 0.00
C LYS A 67 0.52 -4.03 0.85
N PHE A 68 -0.29 -5.00 0.42
CA PHE A 68 -1.49 -5.43 1.13
C PHE A 68 -1.17 -6.00 2.52
N VAL A 69 -0.29 -6.99 2.61
CA VAL A 69 0.09 -7.65 3.87
C VAL A 69 0.73 -6.63 4.83
N ALA A 70 1.57 -5.73 4.33
CA ALA A 70 2.18 -4.67 5.14
C ALA A 70 1.14 -3.68 5.71
N LYS A 71 0.10 -3.31 4.93
CA LYS A 71 -1.01 -2.48 5.43
C LYS A 71 -1.80 -3.22 6.50
N LYS A 72 -2.21 -4.48 6.23
CA LYS A 72 -3.01 -5.30 7.15
C LYS A 72 -2.29 -5.57 8.47
N LEU A 73 -0.97 -5.80 8.41
CA LEU A 73 -0.12 -5.94 9.61
C LEU A 73 -0.11 -4.65 10.44
N ARG A 74 0.14 -3.49 9.82
CA ARG A 74 0.14 -2.20 10.53
C ARG A 74 -1.20 -1.93 11.22
N ASN A 75 -2.31 -2.19 10.53
CA ASN A 75 -3.64 -2.02 11.11
C ASN A 75 -3.83 -2.91 12.34
N ARG A 76 -3.48 -4.21 12.25
CA ARG A 76 -3.60 -5.16 13.37
C ARG A 76 -2.74 -4.79 14.58
N LEU A 77 -1.54 -4.22 14.35
CA LEU A 77 -0.66 -3.79 15.43
C LEU A 77 -1.18 -2.54 16.13
N ARG A 78 -1.77 -1.61 15.36
CA ARG A 78 -2.38 -0.40 15.90
C ARG A 78 -3.59 -0.72 16.78
N THR A 79 -4.47 -1.63 16.35
CA THR A 79 -5.63 -2.05 17.16
C THR A 79 -5.21 -2.67 18.50
N ARG A 80 -4.11 -3.43 18.53
CA ARG A 80 -3.59 -4.00 19.79
C ARG A 80 -3.09 -2.93 20.75
N ALA A 81 -2.32 -1.96 20.25
CA ALA A 81 -1.82 -0.86 21.07
C ALA A 81 -2.96 -0.06 21.71
N ASP A 82 -4.04 0.19 20.96
CA ASP A 82 -5.20 0.92 21.48
C ASP A 82 -6.00 0.10 22.53
N THR A 83 -6.03 -1.24 22.39
CA THR A 83 -6.74 -2.12 23.33
C THR A 83 -5.96 -2.31 24.63
N ASP A 84 -4.64 -2.45 24.54
CA ASP A 84 -3.75 -2.57 25.70
C ASP A 84 -3.74 -1.29 26.54
N GLN A 85 -3.86 -0.11 25.91
CA GLN A 85 -3.98 1.18 26.58
C GLN A 85 -5.32 1.33 27.33
N GLN A 86 -6.44 0.94 26.70
CA GLN A 86 -7.77 0.99 27.35
C GLN A 86 -7.88 0.07 28.58
N HIS A 87 -7.23 -1.10 28.55
CA HIS A 87 -7.18 -1.99 29.72
C HIS A 87 -6.31 -1.47 30.85
N ALA A 88 -5.27 -0.68 30.56
CA ALA A 88 -4.45 -0.04 31.57
C ALA A 88 -5.21 1.09 32.29
N ASP A 89 -5.95 1.90 31.53
CA ASP A 89 -6.69 3.06 32.07
C ASP A 89 -7.93 2.66 32.90
N MET A 90 -8.51 1.48 32.67
CA MET A 90 -9.64 0.95 33.47
C MET A 90 -9.23 0.35 34.82
N ASN A 91 -7.93 0.06 35.01
CA ASN A 91 -7.39 -0.56 36.22
C ASN A 91 -6.54 0.41 37.06
N ALA A 92 -6.48 1.69 36.66
CA ALA A 92 -5.84 2.79 37.39
C ALA A 92 -6.90 3.64 38.12
#